data_AF-A0A507R5K9-F1
#
_entry.id   AF-A0A507R5K9-F1
#
_cell.length_a   1.000
_cell.length_b   1.000
_cell.length_c   1.000
_cell.angle_alpha   90.00
_cell.angle_beta   90.00
_cell.angle_gamma   90.00
#
_symmetry.space_group_name_H-M   'P 1'
#
loop_
_entity.id
_entity.type
_entity.pdbx_description
1 polymer ?
#
loop_
_entity_poly.entity_id
_entity_poly.type
_entity_poly.pdbx_seq_one_letter_code
_entity_poly.pdbx_strand_id
1 'polypeptide(L)'
;MGRTVDQEVHAAFVEFRAKEDDKCLSVQCIYCQQIRAKNTSRQKQHLLECPGLRGHPNAPQPTSQPAQAGPNGIAAANGYAATPNGAGPGPGAGPGGPGSLSAANGAALMSNGVNPHTGALQTPLQSMQGRPSLSTPGASTVSAASSGPVQAPARPTPKTKSKVNNSNLPAPPLDDVHAAFVEFRAKEEDKCLSVQCIYCQQVRAKNTSRQRQHLLECPTYLSLMKDSIPANNLLHTFPEGDIARSLQIPAPSLELDFRMSIKLNPKVTVGPSIWGQRDWVSFMGGQWAGRWGKGIVLPGGQDSQVMLKDSVTSLRASYMLQTADDPPAFIIVKTSGWLTGSKEMLEKLNDPTVADAVNPSSYKYRVHLSMETGDDRYAFLNTSMWIASGCCRSQEEVIFDAFRVN
;
A
#
# COMPACT_ATOMS: atom_id res chain seq x y z
N MET A 1 35.26 -6.88 -14.29
CA MET A 1 34.22 -5.92 -13.85
C MET A 1 33.89 -5.03 -15.04
N GLY A 2 32.68 -5.13 -15.61
CA GLY A 2 32.29 -4.25 -16.72
C GLY A 2 32.00 -2.85 -16.21
N ARG A 3 32.70 -1.84 -16.73
CA ARG A 3 32.33 -0.43 -16.50
C ARG A 3 31.07 -0.14 -17.29
N THR A 4 30.10 0.54 -16.69
CA THR A 4 28.92 1.00 -17.44
C THR A 4 29.29 2.21 -18.27
N VAL A 5 28.67 2.36 -19.45
CA VAL A 5 28.93 3.49 -20.37
C VAL A 5 28.79 4.84 -19.66
N ASP A 6 27.84 4.97 -18.73
CA ASP A 6 27.66 6.14 -17.84
C ASP A 6 28.91 6.53 -17.03
N GLN A 7 29.67 5.54 -16.56
CA GLN A 7 30.90 5.75 -15.79
C GLN A 7 32.05 6.21 -16.70
N GLU A 8 32.05 5.77 -17.96
CA GLU A 8 33.07 6.15 -18.95
C GLU A 8 32.88 7.56 -19.51
N VAL A 9 31.64 8.09 -19.60
CA VAL A 9 31.39 9.48 -20.04
C VAL A 9 32.19 10.51 -19.23
N HIS A 10 32.34 10.30 -17.92
CA HIS A 10 33.05 11.26 -17.06
C HIS A 10 34.58 11.10 -17.14
N ALA A 11 35.09 9.93 -17.54
CA ALA A 11 36.51 9.69 -17.72
C ALA A 11 37.00 10.05 -19.15
N ALA A 12 36.11 9.99 -20.15
CA ALA A 12 36.44 10.12 -21.56
C ALA A 12 36.40 11.55 -22.12
N PHE A 13 36.00 12.55 -21.33
CA PHE A 13 35.84 13.92 -21.78
C PHE A 13 36.45 14.93 -20.79
N VAL A 14 37.27 15.86 -21.30
CA VAL A 14 37.80 17.00 -20.55
C VAL A 14 36.89 18.20 -20.76
N GLU A 15 36.48 18.84 -19.66
CA GLU A 15 35.66 20.05 -19.68
C GLU A 15 36.50 21.31 -19.77
N PHE A 16 36.11 22.23 -20.66
CA PHE A 16 36.74 23.53 -20.80
C PHE A 16 35.75 24.58 -21.33
N ARG A 17 36.16 25.84 -21.35
CA ARG A 17 35.39 26.94 -21.94
C ARG A 17 36.05 27.35 -23.25
N ALA A 18 35.35 27.18 -24.37
CA ALA A 18 35.90 27.49 -25.69
C ALA A 18 36.06 29.00 -25.93
N LYS A 19 35.18 29.81 -25.33
CA LYS A 19 35.25 31.28 -25.26
C LYS A 19 34.77 31.77 -23.89
N GLU A 20 35.19 32.96 -23.45
CA GLU A 20 34.77 33.52 -22.16
C GLU A 20 33.26 33.82 -22.12
N ASP A 21 32.69 34.25 -23.24
CA ASP A 21 31.27 34.59 -23.40
C ASP A 21 30.32 33.37 -23.52
N ASP A 22 30.85 32.15 -23.65
CA ASP A 22 30.01 30.97 -23.81
C ASP A 22 29.22 30.65 -22.53
N LYS A 23 27.88 30.64 -22.66
CA LYS A 23 26.92 30.32 -21.60
C LYS A 23 26.91 28.82 -21.21
N CYS A 24 27.57 27.97 -21.98
CA CYS A 24 27.61 26.51 -21.80
C CYS A 24 29.06 26.01 -21.82
N LEU A 25 29.38 24.98 -21.03
CA LEU A 25 30.69 24.34 -21.08
C LEU A 25 30.85 23.50 -22.35
N SER A 26 32.07 23.47 -22.86
CA SER A 26 32.50 22.57 -23.93
C SER A 26 33.20 21.34 -23.33
N VAL A 27 33.14 20.23 -24.05
CA VAL A 27 33.78 18.96 -23.72
C VAL A 27 34.63 18.51 -24.90
N GLN A 28 35.88 18.13 -24.63
CA GLN A 28 36.77 17.52 -25.60
C GLN A 28 36.88 16.02 -25.31
N CYS A 29 36.60 15.16 -26.31
CA CYS A 29 36.82 13.73 -26.16
C CYS A 29 38.33 13.43 -26.12
N ILE A 30 38.82 12.71 -25.11
CA ILE A 30 40.26 12.43 -24.97
C ILE A 30 40.79 11.48 -26.07
N TYR A 31 39.91 10.66 -26.67
CA TYR A 31 40.30 9.63 -27.64
C TYR A 31 40.37 10.12 -29.08
N CYS A 32 39.55 11.10 -29.47
CA CYS A 32 39.49 11.62 -30.85
C CYS A 32 39.67 13.15 -30.93
N GLN A 33 39.89 13.82 -29.79
CA GLN A 33 40.04 15.26 -29.64
C GLN A 33 38.90 16.15 -30.16
N GLN A 34 37.75 15.57 -30.55
CA GLN A 34 36.59 16.35 -30.98
C GLN A 34 35.98 17.14 -29.81
N ILE A 35 35.75 18.43 -30.07
CA ILE A 35 35.12 19.39 -29.17
C ILE A 35 33.62 19.43 -29.47
N ARG A 36 32.79 19.31 -28.42
CA ARG A 36 31.32 19.39 -28.49
C ARG A 36 30.77 20.16 -27.29
N ALA A 37 29.52 20.63 -27.36
CA ALA A 37 28.86 21.21 -26.19
C ALA A 37 28.54 20.10 -25.15
N LYS A 38 28.65 20.40 -23.86
CA LYS A 38 28.41 19.42 -22.77
C LYS A 38 26.94 18.97 -22.77
N ASN A 39 26.70 17.74 -23.21
CA ASN A 39 25.39 17.10 -23.22
C ASN A 39 25.59 15.58 -23.08
N THR A 40 25.19 15.01 -21.94
CA THR A 40 25.47 13.62 -21.57
C THR A 40 24.92 12.60 -22.57
N SER A 41 23.71 12.81 -23.11
CA SER A 41 23.14 11.91 -24.12
C SER A 41 23.94 11.89 -25.42
N ARG A 42 24.36 13.05 -25.93
CA ARG A 42 25.23 13.15 -27.12
C ARG A 42 26.65 12.65 -26.85
N GLN A 43 27.16 12.80 -25.61
CA GLN A 43 28.45 12.24 -25.22
C GLN A 43 28.44 10.71 -25.19
N LYS A 44 27.37 10.08 -24.69
CA LYS A 44 27.19 8.61 -24.77
C LYS A 44 27.18 8.13 -26.21
N GLN A 45 26.36 8.75 -27.08
CA GLN A 45 26.33 8.40 -28.50
C GLN A 45 27.70 8.58 -29.17
N HIS A 46 28.39 9.69 -28.87
CA HIS A 46 29.73 9.93 -29.39
C HIS A 46 30.74 8.84 -28.98
N LEU A 47 30.67 8.29 -27.76
CA LEU A 47 31.57 7.19 -27.35
C LEU A 47 31.29 5.89 -28.10
N LEU A 48 30.02 5.54 -28.31
CA LEU A 48 29.62 4.35 -29.08
C LEU A 48 30.13 4.40 -30.54
N GLU A 49 30.20 5.60 -31.11
CA GLU A 49 30.63 5.86 -32.49
C GLU A 49 32.09 6.37 -32.58
N CYS A 50 32.84 6.45 -31.47
CA CYS A 50 34.13 7.14 -31.44
C CYS A 50 35.24 6.37 -32.17
N PRO A 51 35.83 6.89 -33.27
CA PRO A 51 36.88 6.17 -34.00
C PRO A 51 38.14 5.96 -33.15
N GLY A 52 38.50 6.95 -32.32
CA GLY A 52 39.65 6.89 -31.43
C GLY A 52 39.49 5.91 -30.26
N LEU A 53 38.26 5.68 -29.79
CA LEU A 53 38.01 4.68 -28.74
C LEU A 53 38.17 3.26 -29.29
N ARG A 54 37.72 2.99 -30.52
CA ARG A 54 37.83 1.67 -31.17
C ARG A 54 39.27 1.22 -31.45
N GLY A 55 40.25 2.13 -31.44
CA GLY A 55 41.68 1.82 -31.55
C GLY A 55 42.42 1.66 -30.22
N HIS A 56 41.75 1.87 -29.07
CA HIS A 56 42.39 1.90 -27.77
C HIS A 56 42.38 0.52 -27.09
N PRO A 57 43.45 0.06 -26.41
CA PRO A 57 43.54 -1.26 -25.77
C PRO A 57 42.57 -1.53 -24.60
N ASN A 58 41.62 -0.63 -24.34
CA ASN A 58 40.62 -0.72 -23.27
C ASN A 58 39.18 -0.59 -23.80
N ALA A 59 38.98 -0.80 -25.11
CA ALA A 59 37.69 -0.67 -25.79
C ALA A 59 36.73 -1.83 -25.45
N PRO A 60 35.45 -1.56 -25.12
CA PRO A 60 34.44 -2.61 -24.94
C PRO A 60 34.14 -3.33 -26.27
N GLN A 61 34.18 -4.68 -26.28
CA GLN A 61 33.70 -5.47 -27.42
C GLN A 61 32.17 -5.49 -27.47
N PRO A 62 31.55 -5.41 -28.66
CA PRO A 62 30.09 -5.49 -28.79
C PRO A 62 29.60 -6.94 -28.63
N THR A 63 28.87 -7.22 -27.55
CA THR A 63 28.11 -8.48 -27.41
C THR A 63 26.84 -8.44 -28.26
N SER A 64 26.72 -9.39 -29.18
CA SER A 64 25.56 -9.55 -30.07
C SER A 64 24.34 -10.13 -29.34
N GLN A 65 23.19 -9.45 -29.40
CA GLN A 65 21.87 -10.05 -29.15
C GLN A 65 21.28 -10.57 -30.48
N PRO A 66 20.63 -11.75 -30.51
CA PRO A 66 19.75 -12.15 -31.61
C PRO A 66 18.50 -11.27 -31.66
N ALA A 67 17.99 -11.00 -32.86
CA ALA A 67 16.88 -10.06 -33.08
C ALA A 67 15.51 -10.63 -32.66
N GLN A 68 14.67 -9.77 -32.07
CA GLN A 68 13.22 -9.94 -32.08
C GLN A 68 12.63 -9.40 -33.40
N ALA A 69 11.60 -10.06 -33.91
CA ALA A 69 10.75 -9.54 -34.98
C ALA A 69 9.27 -9.69 -34.62
N GLY A 70 8.48 -8.68 -34.95
CA GLY A 70 7.02 -8.69 -35.11
C GLY A 70 6.67 -7.73 -36.24
N PRO A 71 5.43 -7.20 -36.37
CA PRO A 71 4.15 -7.61 -35.77
C PRO A 71 3.00 -7.79 -36.82
N ASN A 72 1.83 -8.30 -36.39
CA ASN A 72 0.51 -8.35 -37.09
C ASN A 72 0.40 -8.98 -38.50
N GLY A 73 -0.41 -10.05 -38.64
CA GLY A 73 -0.87 -10.55 -39.96
C GLY A 73 -1.73 -11.84 -39.93
N ILE A 74 -2.98 -11.73 -40.38
CA ILE A 74 -4.06 -12.76 -40.43
C ILE A 74 -3.74 -13.97 -41.34
N ALA A 75 -4.04 -15.22 -40.92
CA ALA A 75 -4.74 -16.27 -41.72
C ALA A 75 -4.89 -17.64 -41.00
N ALA A 76 -5.88 -18.42 -41.44
CA ALA A 76 -6.54 -19.56 -40.77
C ALA A 76 -5.93 -20.99 -40.95
N ALA A 77 -6.53 -21.93 -40.19
CA ALA A 77 -6.95 -23.30 -40.57
C ALA A 77 -6.12 -24.56 -40.17
N ASN A 78 -6.81 -25.44 -39.42
CA ASN A 78 -6.88 -26.92 -39.46
C ASN A 78 -5.62 -27.84 -39.37
N GLY A 79 -5.77 -28.96 -38.64
CA GLY A 79 -5.15 -30.24 -39.00
C GLY A 79 -4.80 -31.19 -37.84
N TYR A 80 -5.20 -32.46 -37.92
CA TYR A 80 -4.92 -33.51 -36.91
C TYR A 80 -3.66 -34.35 -37.21
N ALA A 81 -3.01 -34.79 -36.13
CA ALA A 81 -2.24 -36.04 -35.86
C ALA A 81 -1.66 -36.97 -36.96
N ALA A 82 -0.45 -37.50 -36.71
CA ALA A 82 -0.07 -38.92 -36.96
C ALA A 82 1.24 -39.34 -36.22
N THR A 83 1.32 -40.61 -35.78
CA THR A 83 2.54 -41.34 -35.35
C THR A 83 3.06 -42.24 -36.50
N PRO A 84 4.26 -42.87 -36.40
CA PRO A 84 4.30 -44.31 -36.01
C PRO A 84 5.59 -44.87 -35.34
N ASN A 85 5.44 -46.02 -34.66
CA ASN A 85 6.32 -47.20 -34.34
C ASN A 85 7.86 -47.14 -34.51
N GLY A 86 8.70 -47.86 -33.74
CA GLY A 86 8.55 -48.92 -32.71
C GLY A 86 9.94 -49.26 -32.09
N ALA A 87 10.25 -50.36 -31.38
CA ALA A 87 9.53 -51.57 -30.94
C ALA A 87 10.24 -52.22 -29.69
N GLY A 88 9.96 -53.49 -29.34
CA GLY A 88 10.52 -54.22 -28.15
C GLY A 88 11.70 -55.19 -28.43
N PRO A 89 12.07 -56.12 -27.50
CA PRO A 89 11.15 -57.00 -26.77
C PRO A 89 11.42 -57.25 -25.24
N GLY A 90 10.45 -57.88 -24.57
CA GLY A 90 10.58 -58.55 -23.25
C GLY A 90 10.94 -60.06 -23.38
N PRO A 91 10.86 -60.90 -22.31
CA PRO A 91 9.58 -61.23 -21.62
C PRO A 91 9.67 -61.31 -20.07
N GLY A 92 8.60 -61.08 -19.30
CA GLY A 92 7.64 -62.10 -18.80
C GLY A 92 7.94 -62.48 -17.33
N ALA A 93 7.02 -62.81 -16.41
CA ALA A 93 5.55 -62.85 -16.36
C ALA A 93 5.07 -62.58 -14.90
N GLY A 94 3.78 -62.26 -14.67
CA GLY A 94 3.19 -62.11 -13.31
C GLY A 94 2.62 -63.44 -12.76
N PRO A 95 1.55 -63.43 -11.93
CA PRO A 95 0.96 -62.37 -11.09
C PRO A 95 0.71 -62.82 -9.62
N GLY A 96 0.25 -61.94 -8.73
CA GLY A 96 -0.15 -62.34 -7.36
C GLY A 96 -0.89 -61.26 -6.55
N GLY A 97 -2.08 -61.61 -6.07
CA GLY A 97 -2.98 -60.75 -5.30
C GLY A 97 -2.83 -60.80 -3.77
N PRO A 98 -3.86 -60.37 -3.01
CA PRO A 98 -3.66 -59.50 -1.84
C PRO A 98 -3.65 -60.20 -0.47
N GLY A 99 -3.12 -59.50 0.54
CA GLY A 99 -3.17 -59.89 1.96
C GLY A 99 -3.81 -58.81 2.84
N SER A 100 -4.59 -59.22 3.83
CA SER A 100 -5.43 -58.38 4.71
C SER A 100 -5.31 -58.81 6.19
N LEU A 101 -6.00 -58.08 7.09
CA LEU A 101 -6.20 -58.37 8.54
C LEU A 101 -4.99 -58.06 9.46
N SER A 102 -5.12 -57.71 10.76
CA SER A 102 -6.28 -57.20 11.52
C SER A 102 -5.87 -56.52 12.85
N ALA A 103 -6.72 -55.57 13.25
CA ALA A 103 -7.09 -55.02 14.55
C ALA A 103 -6.75 -55.71 15.90
N ALA A 104 -6.47 -54.87 16.93
CA ALA A 104 -6.98 -54.92 18.33
C ALA A 104 -6.65 -53.57 19.02
N ASN A 105 -7.58 -52.73 19.51
CA ASN A 105 -8.51 -52.79 20.67
C ASN A 105 -7.87 -52.68 22.07
N GLY A 106 -8.32 -51.68 22.86
CA GLY A 106 -8.04 -51.52 24.29
C GLY A 106 -8.26 -50.09 24.81
N ALA A 107 -9.23 -49.87 25.70
CA ALA A 107 -9.59 -48.55 26.27
C ALA A 107 -9.66 -48.61 27.81
N ALA A 108 -9.53 -47.45 28.50
CA ALA A 108 -10.41 -47.01 29.62
C ALA A 108 -9.78 -45.99 30.62
N LEU A 109 -10.55 -44.91 30.87
CA LEU A 109 -10.92 -44.30 32.17
C LEU A 109 -9.90 -43.62 33.12
N MET A 110 -10.13 -42.31 33.31
CA MET A 110 -10.35 -41.55 34.57
C MET A 110 -9.33 -41.58 35.72
N SER A 111 -8.96 -40.38 36.19
CA SER A 111 -9.07 -40.00 37.63
C SER A 111 -9.06 -38.48 37.85
N ASN A 112 -10.02 -38.00 38.64
CA ASN A 112 -10.14 -36.61 39.10
C ASN A 112 -9.34 -36.41 40.40
N GLY A 113 -8.83 -35.19 40.63
CA GLY A 113 -8.25 -34.78 41.91
C GLY A 113 -8.93 -33.52 42.45
N VAL A 114 -9.53 -33.63 43.65
CA VAL A 114 -10.12 -32.54 44.45
C VAL A 114 -9.56 -32.73 45.87
N ASN A 115 -9.13 -31.73 46.65
CA ASN A 115 -9.91 -30.74 47.43
C ASN A 115 -8.92 -30.17 48.52
N PRO A 116 -9.32 -29.42 49.58
CA PRO A 116 -10.10 -28.16 49.71
C PRO A 116 -9.27 -27.03 50.40
N HIS A 117 -9.94 -25.91 50.77
CA HIS A 117 -9.75 -25.01 51.96
C HIS A 117 -10.06 -23.53 51.61
N THR A 118 -11.28 -22.98 51.79
CA THR A 118 -11.93 -22.42 53.01
C THR A 118 -11.51 -20.99 53.43
N GLY A 119 -12.48 -20.05 53.50
CA GLY A 119 -12.40 -18.71 54.15
C GLY A 119 -12.72 -17.51 53.22
N ALA A 120 -13.96 -16.99 53.20
CA ALA A 120 -14.46 -15.86 54.03
C ALA A 120 -13.91 -14.47 53.60
N LEU A 121 -14.71 -13.63 52.91
CA LEU A 121 -15.62 -12.60 53.47
C LEU A 121 -14.93 -11.48 54.28
N GLN A 122 -14.81 -10.27 53.70
CA GLN A 122 -15.30 -8.99 54.28
C GLN A 122 -15.00 -7.76 53.40
N THR A 123 -15.99 -6.87 53.26
CA THR A 123 -15.85 -5.43 52.96
C THR A 123 -15.88 -4.64 54.28
N PRO A 124 -15.43 -3.38 54.31
CA PRO A 124 -16.43 -2.30 54.34
C PRO A 124 -16.05 -0.99 53.59
N LEU A 125 -17.04 -0.10 53.44
CA LEU A 125 -16.91 1.26 52.88
C LEU A 125 -16.38 2.30 53.88
N GLN A 126 -15.76 3.37 53.35
CA GLN A 126 -15.91 4.78 53.76
C GLN A 126 -15.38 5.64 52.58
N SER A 127 -16.21 6.39 51.84
CA SER A 127 -16.84 7.68 52.17
C SER A 127 -15.86 8.82 52.44
N MET A 128 -15.80 9.81 51.52
CA MET A 128 -15.71 11.25 51.79
C MET A 128 -16.16 12.06 50.55
N GLN A 129 -16.84 13.18 50.79
CA GLN A 129 -17.35 14.11 49.78
C GLN A 129 -16.57 15.45 49.86
N GLY A 130 -16.34 16.14 48.74
CA GLY A 130 -15.68 17.45 48.74
C GLY A 130 -15.63 18.15 47.37
N ARG A 131 -16.45 19.20 47.22
CA ARG A 131 -16.57 20.16 46.08
C ARG A 131 -15.32 21.10 45.94
N PRO A 132 -15.21 22.04 44.96
CA PRO A 132 -16.16 22.47 43.90
C PRO A 132 -15.56 22.62 42.45
N SER A 133 -16.42 23.08 41.54
CA SER A 133 -16.16 23.43 40.12
C SER A 133 -15.95 24.93 39.85
N LEU A 134 -15.16 25.27 38.83
CA LEU A 134 -15.16 26.54 38.07
C LEU A 134 -14.91 26.20 36.59
N SER A 135 -15.27 26.95 35.54
CA SER A 135 -16.31 27.95 35.21
C SER A 135 -15.76 28.72 33.99
N THR A 136 -16.53 28.78 32.90
CA THR A 136 -16.15 29.36 31.61
C THR A 136 -16.05 30.90 31.63
N PRO A 137 -15.25 31.47 30.71
CA PRO A 137 -15.66 32.66 29.95
C PRO A 137 -15.59 32.38 28.43
N GLY A 138 -16.39 32.98 27.56
CA GLY A 138 -17.17 34.22 27.71
C GLY A 138 -16.72 35.20 26.62
N ALA A 139 -17.47 35.26 25.52
CA ALA A 139 -17.08 36.02 24.33
C ALA A 139 -17.43 37.51 24.43
N SER A 140 -16.64 38.36 23.78
CA SER A 140 -17.06 39.73 23.42
C SER A 140 -16.31 40.26 22.19
N THR A 141 -17.00 41.14 21.46
CA THR A 141 -16.69 41.63 20.11
C THR A 141 -16.04 43.00 20.10
N VAL A 142 -15.18 43.30 19.13
CA VAL A 142 -15.00 44.69 18.65
C VAL A 142 -14.65 44.76 17.15
N SER A 143 -14.98 45.91 16.55
CA SER A 143 -15.22 46.12 15.13
C SER A 143 -13.97 46.34 14.25
N ALA A 144 -14.18 46.21 12.94
CA ALA A 144 -13.26 46.64 11.90
C ALA A 144 -13.27 48.18 11.69
N ALA A 145 -12.15 48.73 11.22
CA ALA A 145 -12.08 50.01 10.53
C ALA A 145 -10.95 50.00 9.49
N SER A 146 -11.19 50.59 8.32
CA SER A 146 -10.29 50.59 7.16
C SER A 146 -9.59 51.94 6.97
N SER A 147 -8.36 51.91 6.45
CA SER A 147 -7.79 53.06 5.74
C SER A 147 -6.71 52.64 4.73
N GLY A 148 -6.70 53.32 3.59
CA GLY A 148 -5.84 53.05 2.43
C GLY A 148 -4.48 53.76 2.46
N PRO A 149 -3.72 53.71 1.34
CA PRO A 149 -2.27 53.74 1.37
C PRO A 149 -1.63 55.13 1.26
N VAL A 150 -0.40 55.25 1.79
CA VAL A 150 0.52 56.36 1.52
C VAL A 150 1.86 55.79 1.04
N GLN A 151 2.34 56.27 -0.11
CA GLN A 151 3.64 55.91 -0.68
C GLN A 151 4.75 56.82 -0.13
N ALA A 152 5.92 56.24 0.17
CA ALA A 152 7.19 56.96 0.34
C ALA A 152 8.36 56.08 -0.15
N PRO A 153 9.47 56.66 -0.67
CA PRO A 153 10.40 55.94 -1.56
C PRO A 153 11.48 55.09 -0.84
N ALA A 154 12.12 54.23 -1.64
CA ALA A 154 13.02 53.16 -1.20
C ALA A 154 14.39 53.63 -0.67
N ARG A 155 14.96 52.83 0.24
CA ARG A 155 16.37 52.90 0.70
C ARG A 155 17.02 51.52 0.53
N PRO A 156 18.28 51.41 0.04
CA PRO A 156 18.86 50.12 -0.31
C PRO A 156 19.28 49.28 0.90
N THR A 157 19.09 47.96 0.81
CA THR A 157 19.43 46.98 1.84
C THR A 157 20.86 46.45 1.73
N PRO A 158 21.57 46.16 2.85
CA PRO A 158 22.88 45.51 2.82
C PRO A 158 22.78 44.02 2.45
N LYS A 159 23.83 43.48 1.81
CA LYS A 159 23.92 42.06 1.43
C LYS A 159 24.26 41.16 2.63
N THR A 160 23.36 40.25 3.00
CA THR A 160 23.62 39.23 4.03
C THR A 160 24.29 37.99 3.41
N LYS A 161 25.39 37.51 4.01
CA LYS A 161 26.04 36.25 3.61
C LYS A 161 25.18 35.05 4.01
N SER A 162 25.04 34.06 3.12
CA SER A 162 24.29 32.83 3.38
C SER A 162 25.00 31.93 4.41
N LYS A 163 24.24 31.41 5.37
CA LYS A 163 24.69 30.45 6.38
C LYS A 163 24.35 29.03 5.88
N VAL A 164 25.34 28.17 5.70
CA VAL A 164 25.13 26.78 5.25
C VAL A 164 24.40 26.01 6.35
N ASN A 165 23.32 25.32 6.00
CA ASN A 165 22.52 24.52 6.91
C ASN A 165 22.59 23.06 6.47
N ASN A 166 23.28 22.20 7.22
CA ASN A 166 23.42 20.78 6.88
C ASN A 166 22.15 20.01 7.24
N SER A 167 21.23 19.87 6.27
CA SER A 167 20.12 18.93 6.33
C SER A 167 20.63 17.50 6.11
N ASN A 168 20.70 16.71 7.19
CA ASN A 168 21.04 15.28 7.16
C ASN A 168 19.86 14.42 6.65
N LEU A 169 19.29 14.80 5.50
CA LEU A 169 18.20 14.08 4.86
C LEU A 169 18.75 13.21 3.71
N PRO A 170 18.22 11.99 3.48
CA PRO A 170 18.58 11.18 2.32
C PRO A 170 18.37 11.97 1.03
N ALA A 171 19.37 11.98 0.15
CA ALA A 171 19.31 12.79 -1.06
C ALA A 171 18.22 12.25 -2.02
N PRO A 172 17.25 13.07 -2.49
CA PRO A 172 16.05 12.58 -3.16
C PRO A 172 16.32 11.62 -4.35
N PRO A 173 15.43 10.63 -4.58
CA PRO A 173 15.41 9.80 -5.79
C PRO A 173 15.35 10.64 -7.07
N LEU A 174 15.86 10.11 -8.19
CA LEU A 174 15.87 10.85 -9.45
C LEU A 174 14.46 11.08 -10.02
N ASP A 175 13.52 10.17 -9.78
CA ASP A 175 12.14 10.32 -10.23
C ASP A 175 11.42 11.46 -9.50
N ASP A 176 11.61 11.58 -8.18
CA ASP A 176 11.11 12.73 -7.39
C ASP A 176 11.74 14.06 -7.84
N VAL A 177 13.02 14.05 -8.25
CA VAL A 177 13.70 15.24 -8.81
C VAL A 177 13.10 15.64 -10.17
N HIS A 178 12.56 14.72 -10.96
CA HIS A 178 11.86 15.05 -12.20
C HIS A 178 10.41 15.49 -11.93
N ALA A 179 9.68 14.81 -11.05
CA ALA A 179 8.31 15.18 -10.66
C ALA A 179 8.22 16.56 -9.99
N ALA A 180 9.26 16.97 -9.27
CA ALA A 180 9.33 18.26 -8.57
C ALA A 180 9.51 19.50 -9.48
N PHE A 181 9.68 19.34 -10.80
CA PHE A 181 9.95 20.46 -11.70
C PHE A 181 9.15 20.42 -13.00
N VAL A 182 8.53 21.53 -13.36
CA VAL A 182 7.88 21.73 -14.67
C VAL A 182 8.92 22.23 -15.67
N GLU A 183 9.01 21.56 -16.83
CA GLU A 183 9.88 21.96 -17.94
C GLU A 183 9.19 22.94 -18.89
N PHE A 184 9.90 23.99 -19.28
CA PHE A 184 9.42 24.99 -20.24
C PHE A 184 10.57 25.66 -20.99
N ARG A 185 10.26 26.36 -22.08
CA ARG A 185 11.20 27.26 -22.76
C ARG A 185 10.98 28.68 -22.27
N ALA A 186 11.98 29.29 -21.65
CA ALA A 186 11.89 30.68 -21.18
C ALA A 186 11.87 31.68 -22.34
N LYS A 187 12.54 31.35 -23.45
CA LYS A 187 12.43 32.03 -24.75
C LYS A 187 12.41 31.03 -25.89
N GLU A 188 11.81 31.42 -27.01
CA GLU A 188 11.71 30.59 -28.21
C GLU A 188 13.09 30.28 -28.83
N GLU A 189 14.00 31.25 -28.74
CA GLU A 189 15.40 31.21 -29.18
C GLU A 189 16.35 30.45 -28.22
N ASP A 190 15.90 30.03 -27.03
CA ASP A 190 16.75 29.31 -26.08
C ASP A 190 17.07 27.86 -26.54
N LYS A 191 18.37 27.56 -26.59
CA LYS A 191 18.91 26.23 -26.93
C LYS A 191 18.79 25.20 -25.80
N CYS A 192 18.43 25.62 -24.60
CA CYS A 192 18.30 24.78 -23.42
C CYS A 192 16.92 24.95 -22.78
N LEU A 193 16.40 23.87 -22.18
CA LEU A 193 15.16 23.90 -21.41
C LEU A 193 15.38 24.56 -20.05
N SER A 194 14.39 25.31 -19.60
CA SER A 194 14.26 25.80 -18.22
C SER A 194 13.37 24.87 -17.42
N VAL A 195 13.57 24.85 -16.11
CA VAL A 195 12.82 24.06 -15.13
C VAL A 195 12.35 24.97 -14.00
N GLN A 196 11.08 24.89 -13.64
CA GLN A 196 10.50 25.59 -12.49
C GLN A 196 10.22 24.59 -11.37
N CYS A 197 10.78 24.82 -10.18
CA CYS A 197 10.46 24.03 -9.00
C CYS A 197 9.02 24.28 -8.57
N ILE A 198 8.16 23.25 -8.55
CA ILE A 198 6.72 23.41 -8.27
C ILE A 198 6.43 23.91 -6.84
N TYR A 199 7.37 23.74 -5.92
CA TYR A 199 7.19 24.04 -4.50
C TYR A 199 7.55 25.48 -4.12
N CYS A 200 8.55 26.09 -4.77
CA CYS A 200 8.97 27.46 -4.48
C CYS A 200 8.99 28.37 -5.72
N GLN A 201 8.49 27.87 -6.85
CA GLN A 201 8.36 28.56 -8.14
C GLN A 201 9.67 29.14 -8.73
N GLN A 202 10.84 28.75 -8.20
CA GLN A 202 12.14 29.18 -8.72
C GLN A 202 12.44 28.53 -10.07
N VAL A 203 12.72 29.37 -11.07
CA VAL A 203 13.18 28.97 -12.40
C VAL A 203 14.69 28.77 -12.41
N ARG A 204 15.16 27.66 -12.98
CA ARG A 204 16.57 27.31 -13.17
C ARG A 204 16.77 26.68 -14.55
N ALA A 205 18.01 26.56 -15.03
CA ALA A 205 18.31 25.79 -16.24
C ALA A 205 18.19 24.28 -15.95
N LYS A 206 17.66 23.48 -16.91
CA LYS A 206 17.49 22.03 -16.75
C LYS A 206 18.85 21.34 -16.52
N ASN A 207 19.06 20.85 -15.31
CA ASN A 207 20.27 20.15 -14.89
C ASN A 207 19.96 19.34 -13.62
N THR A 208 19.85 18.02 -13.75
CA THR A 208 19.37 17.12 -12.69
C THR A 208 20.19 17.23 -11.39
N SER A 209 21.51 17.44 -11.48
CA SER A 209 22.37 17.64 -10.30
C SER A 209 22.03 18.93 -9.54
N ARG A 210 21.83 20.04 -10.25
CA ARG A 210 21.41 21.33 -9.64
C ARG A 210 19.95 21.32 -9.17
N GLN A 211 19.08 20.55 -9.82
CA GLN A 211 17.70 20.32 -9.37
C GLN A 211 17.67 19.56 -8.05
N ARG A 212 18.44 18.48 -7.93
CA ARG A 212 18.61 17.71 -6.69
C ARG A 212 19.19 18.56 -5.56
N GLN A 213 20.22 19.36 -5.83
CA GLN A 213 20.76 20.32 -4.86
C GLN A 213 19.72 21.37 -4.45
N HIS A 214 18.94 21.90 -5.40
CA HIS A 214 17.89 22.86 -5.08
C HIS A 214 16.84 22.29 -4.13
N LEU A 215 16.42 21.03 -4.28
CA LEU A 215 15.46 20.39 -3.37
C LEU A 215 16.02 20.24 -1.94
N LEU A 216 17.31 19.90 -1.80
CA LEU A 216 17.98 19.83 -0.49
C LEU A 216 18.07 21.19 0.24
N GLU A 217 17.93 22.30 -0.49
CA GLU A 217 18.01 23.68 0.02
C GLU A 217 16.64 24.40 0.01
N CYS A 218 15.59 23.82 -0.60
CA CYS A 218 14.29 24.47 -0.85
C CYS A 218 13.40 24.44 0.41
N PRO A 219 13.14 25.58 1.10
CA PRO A 219 12.43 25.55 2.37
C PRO A 219 10.99 25.02 2.26
N THR A 220 10.28 25.34 1.18
CA THR A 220 8.90 24.89 0.97
C THR A 220 8.82 23.39 0.74
N TYR A 221 9.72 22.83 -0.07
CA TYR A 221 9.81 21.38 -0.29
C TYR A 221 10.16 20.64 1.00
N LEU A 222 11.15 21.15 1.75
CA LEU A 222 11.57 20.57 3.02
C LEU A 222 10.49 20.64 4.11
N SER A 223 9.62 21.66 4.10
CA SER A 223 8.46 21.70 5.00
C SER A 223 7.44 20.64 4.60
N LEU A 224 7.01 20.63 3.34
CA LEU A 224 6.05 19.64 2.84
C LEU A 224 6.53 18.19 3.02
N MET A 225 7.85 17.95 2.92
CA MET A 225 8.45 16.63 3.19
C MET A 225 8.61 16.29 4.68
N LYS A 226 8.54 17.28 5.59
CA LYS A 226 8.38 17.00 7.03
C LYS A 226 6.93 16.67 7.36
N ASP A 227 5.99 17.38 6.74
CA ASP A 227 4.56 17.24 6.95
C ASP A 227 4.00 15.97 6.27
N SER A 228 4.68 15.42 5.26
CA SER A 228 4.31 14.18 4.56
C SER A 228 4.61 12.90 5.35
N ILE A 229 5.44 12.95 6.39
CA ILE A 229 5.68 11.81 7.28
C ILE A 229 4.44 11.67 8.21
N PRO A 230 3.66 10.57 8.14
CA PRO A 230 2.43 10.46 8.92
C PRO A 230 2.64 10.60 10.44
N ALA A 231 3.80 10.19 10.95
CA ALA A 231 4.17 10.32 12.36
C ALA A 231 4.26 11.77 12.85
N ASN A 232 4.52 12.75 11.96
CA ASN A 232 4.56 14.17 12.34
C ASN A 232 3.16 14.80 12.44
N ASN A 233 2.12 14.15 11.90
CA ASN A 233 0.72 14.56 12.02
C ASN A 233 0.03 13.97 13.27
N LEU A 234 0.77 13.25 14.13
CA LEU A 234 0.28 12.75 15.40
C LEU A 234 0.20 13.87 16.44
N LEU A 235 -0.83 13.84 17.30
CA LEU A 235 -1.01 14.75 18.44
C LEU A 235 0.18 14.73 19.43
N HIS A 236 0.92 13.62 19.46
CA HIS A 236 2.15 13.47 20.23
C HIS A 236 3.27 13.06 19.28
N THR A 237 4.29 13.91 19.15
CA THR A 237 5.41 13.71 18.23
C THR A 237 6.65 13.19 18.95
N PHE A 238 7.51 12.49 18.22
CA PHE A 238 8.80 12.02 18.73
C PHE A 238 9.77 13.18 19.01
N PRO A 239 10.76 13.02 19.90
CA PRO A 239 11.80 14.02 20.15
C PRO A 239 12.56 14.44 18.88
N GLU A 240 13.14 15.64 18.89
CA GLU A 240 14.00 16.07 17.79
C GLU A 240 15.29 15.25 17.76
N GLY A 241 15.64 14.74 16.58
CA GLY A 241 16.79 13.85 16.38
C GLY A 241 16.48 12.35 16.48
N ASP A 242 15.27 11.96 16.89
CA ASP A 242 14.83 10.56 16.87
C ASP A 242 14.61 10.08 15.42
N ILE A 243 15.10 8.88 15.11
CA ILE A 243 14.90 8.21 13.81
C ILE A 243 13.39 7.97 13.59
N ALA A 244 12.62 7.66 14.63
CA ALA A 244 11.18 7.46 14.54
C ALA A 244 10.40 8.70 14.06
N ARG A 245 10.99 9.90 14.20
CA ARG A 245 10.41 11.16 13.69
C ARG A 245 10.66 11.41 12.20
N SER A 246 11.76 10.85 11.68
CA SER A 246 12.27 11.13 10.33
C SER A 246 12.20 9.95 9.37
N LEU A 247 12.02 8.73 9.86
CA LEU A 247 11.87 7.53 9.05
C LEU A 247 10.49 7.50 8.39
N GLN A 248 10.47 7.69 7.07
CA GLN A 248 9.27 7.48 6.27
C GLN A 248 9.05 5.98 6.05
N ILE A 249 7.98 5.45 6.63
CA ILE A 249 7.46 4.11 6.36
C ILE A 249 6.38 4.23 5.27
N PRO A 250 6.34 3.37 4.25
CA PRO A 250 5.24 3.35 3.29
C PRO A 250 3.89 3.22 3.98
N ALA A 251 2.97 4.14 3.69
CA ALA A 251 1.60 4.04 4.19
C ALA A 251 0.88 2.89 3.46
N PRO A 252 0.21 1.98 4.18
CA PRO A 252 -0.54 0.89 3.54
C PRO A 252 -1.70 1.47 2.73
N SER A 253 -1.93 0.87 1.57
CA SER A 253 -3.01 1.25 0.65
C SER A 253 -4.15 0.22 0.68
N LEU A 254 -5.36 0.65 0.30
CA LEU A 254 -6.55 -0.18 0.26
C LEU A 254 -7.10 -0.25 -1.17
N GLU A 255 -7.05 -1.43 -1.78
CA GLU A 255 -7.64 -1.68 -3.10
C GLU A 255 -8.86 -2.59 -2.97
N LEU A 256 -10.00 -2.21 -3.57
CA LEU A 256 -11.17 -3.09 -3.65
C LEU A 256 -10.79 -4.37 -4.40
N ASP A 257 -10.97 -5.51 -3.75
CA ASP A 257 -10.49 -6.80 -4.24
C ASP A 257 -11.64 -7.76 -4.55
N PHE A 258 -12.63 -7.84 -3.66
CA PHE A 258 -13.86 -8.60 -3.89
C PHE A 258 -15.06 -8.05 -3.10
N ARG A 259 -16.26 -8.35 -3.57
CA ARG A 259 -17.54 -8.14 -2.88
C ARG A 259 -18.18 -9.48 -2.56
N MET A 260 -18.81 -9.60 -1.40
CA MET A 260 -19.68 -10.74 -1.06
C MET A 260 -21.05 -10.28 -0.58
N SER A 261 -22.09 -11.05 -0.92
CA SER A 261 -23.42 -11.03 -0.33
C SER A 261 -23.60 -12.35 0.43
N ILE A 262 -23.86 -12.25 1.73
CA ILE A 262 -24.01 -13.37 2.65
C ILE A 262 -25.47 -13.43 3.08
N LYS A 263 -26.09 -14.61 2.98
CA LYS A 263 -27.43 -14.88 3.51
C LYS A 263 -27.31 -15.57 4.87
N LEU A 264 -28.04 -15.07 5.84
CA LEU A 264 -27.99 -15.43 7.25
C LEU A 264 -29.31 -16.04 7.69
N ASN A 265 -29.25 -17.05 8.56
CA ASN A 265 -30.42 -17.56 9.26
C ASN A 265 -30.90 -16.55 10.32
N PRO A 266 -32.17 -16.64 10.77
CA PRO A 266 -32.65 -15.89 11.91
C PRO A 266 -31.73 -16.01 13.13
N LYS A 267 -31.52 -14.88 13.82
CA LYS A 267 -30.61 -14.78 14.97
C LYS A 267 -31.11 -15.62 16.15
N VAL A 268 -30.22 -16.46 16.69
CA VAL A 268 -30.46 -17.22 17.92
C VAL A 268 -29.86 -16.45 19.09
N THR A 269 -30.72 -15.80 19.88
CA THR A 269 -30.33 -15.08 21.10
C THR A 269 -29.94 -16.08 22.19
N VAL A 270 -28.67 -16.07 22.60
CA VAL A 270 -28.16 -16.89 23.73
C VAL A 270 -28.41 -16.18 25.07
N GLY A 271 -28.48 -14.84 25.06
CA GLY A 271 -28.81 -14.01 26.21
C GLY A 271 -27.60 -13.34 26.87
N PRO A 272 -27.73 -12.80 28.10
CA PRO A 272 -26.69 -12.03 28.75
C PRO A 272 -25.49 -12.91 29.13
N SER A 273 -24.34 -12.62 28.53
CA SER A 273 -23.05 -13.14 28.93
C SER A 273 -22.26 -12.09 29.72
N ILE A 274 -21.15 -12.52 30.33
CA ILE A 274 -20.21 -11.64 31.02
C ILE A 274 -19.70 -10.46 30.16
N TRP A 275 -19.65 -10.59 28.82
CA TRP A 275 -19.18 -9.53 27.90
C TRP A 275 -20.30 -8.70 27.25
N GLY A 276 -21.57 -9.01 27.51
CA GLY A 276 -22.73 -8.40 26.84
C GLY A 276 -23.76 -9.44 26.38
N GLN A 277 -24.79 -8.99 25.66
CA GLN A 277 -25.78 -9.90 25.05
C GLN A 277 -25.09 -10.73 23.97
N ARG A 278 -25.27 -12.05 24.05
CA ARG A 278 -24.63 -13.03 23.18
C ARG A 278 -25.64 -13.52 22.16
N ASP A 279 -25.28 -13.38 20.90
CA ASP A 279 -26.10 -13.76 19.76
C ASP A 279 -25.33 -14.71 18.84
N TRP A 280 -26.06 -15.64 18.23
CA TRP A 280 -25.51 -16.61 17.29
C TRP A 280 -26.27 -16.54 15.97
N VAL A 281 -25.52 -16.50 14.86
CA VAL A 281 -26.07 -16.46 13.51
C VAL A 281 -25.38 -17.52 12.66
N SER A 282 -26.15 -18.33 11.95
CA SER A 282 -25.63 -19.35 11.05
C SER A 282 -25.80 -18.93 9.59
N PHE A 283 -24.85 -19.27 8.73
CA PHE A 283 -24.84 -18.86 7.32
C PHE A 283 -25.72 -19.82 6.51
N MET A 284 -26.73 -19.27 5.82
CA MET A 284 -27.51 -20.03 4.82
C MET A 284 -26.70 -20.25 3.53
N GLY A 285 -25.76 -19.36 3.24
CA GLY A 285 -24.91 -19.38 2.05
C GLY A 285 -24.73 -17.96 1.51
N GLY A 286 -24.50 -17.83 0.21
CA GLY A 286 -24.29 -16.52 -0.42
C GLY A 286 -23.46 -16.61 -1.68
N GLN A 287 -23.02 -15.45 -2.18
CA GLN A 287 -22.24 -15.33 -3.40
C GLN A 287 -21.15 -14.27 -3.24
N TRP A 288 -20.03 -14.47 -3.92
CA TRP A 288 -18.92 -13.52 -3.93
C TRP A 288 -18.30 -13.42 -5.32
N ALA A 289 -17.73 -12.24 -5.63
CA ALA A 289 -17.06 -11.97 -6.88
C ALA A 289 -15.97 -10.91 -6.67
N GLY A 290 -14.82 -11.09 -7.32
CA GLY A 290 -13.66 -10.22 -7.18
C GLY A 290 -12.63 -10.39 -8.27
N ARG A 291 -11.46 -9.77 -8.07
CA ARG A 291 -10.37 -9.70 -9.05
C ARG A 291 -9.68 -11.04 -9.28
N TRP A 292 -9.71 -11.93 -8.30
CA TRP A 292 -9.06 -13.26 -8.33
C TRP A 292 -10.04 -14.42 -8.52
N GLY A 293 -11.35 -14.17 -8.61
CA GLY A 293 -12.33 -15.24 -8.80
C GLY A 293 -13.76 -14.84 -8.46
N LYS A 294 -14.63 -15.84 -8.49
CA LYS A 294 -16.03 -15.75 -8.07
C LYS A 294 -16.49 -17.10 -7.54
N GLY A 295 -17.59 -17.13 -6.82
CA GLY A 295 -18.19 -18.37 -6.36
C GLY A 295 -19.26 -18.16 -5.30
N ILE A 296 -19.43 -19.16 -4.45
CA ILE A 296 -20.47 -19.19 -3.41
C ILE A 296 -19.87 -19.16 -2.01
N VAL A 297 -20.65 -18.63 -1.06
CA VAL A 297 -20.42 -18.82 0.37
C VAL A 297 -21.14 -20.11 0.75
N LEU A 298 -20.45 -21.06 1.38
CA LEU A 298 -21.04 -22.35 1.75
C LEU A 298 -21.97 -22.22 2.97
N PRO A 299 -23.07 -23.00 3.01
CA PRO A 299 -23.90 -23.10 4.21
C PRO A 299 -23.13 -23.67 5.40
N GLY A 300 -23.56 -23.33 6.62
CA GLY A 300 -23.00 -23.91 7.86
C GLY A 300 -21.85 -23.12 8.50
N GLY A 301 -21.43 -22.01 7.89
CA GLY A 301 -20.62 -21.01 8.60
C GLY A 301 -21.36 -20.43 9.82
N GLN A 302 -20.60 -19.86 10.76
CA GLN A 302 -21.11 -19.24 11.99
C GLN A 302 -20.62 -17.81 12.16
N ASP A 303 -21.45 -16.93 12.71
CA ASP A 303 -21.04 -15.65 13.30
C ASP A 303 -21.51 -15.60 14.76
N SER A 304 -20.58 -15.22 15.63
CA SER A 304 -20.74 -15.23 17.08
C SER A 304 -20.62 -13.82 17.62
N GLN A 305 -21.76 -13.15 17.75
CA GLN A 305 -21.86 -11.73 18.04
C GLN A 305 -21.92 -11.47 19.55
N VAL A 306 -21.40 -10.32 19.98
CA VAL A 306 -21.52 -9.80 21.34
C VAL A 306 -21.97 -8.35 21.23
N MET A 307 -23.22 -8.09 21.63
CA MET A 307 -23.76 -6.74 21.72
C MET A 307 -23.46 -6.18 23.11
N LEU A 308 -22.62 -5.14 23.11
CA LEU A 308 -22.23 -4.37 24.29
C LEU A 308 -23.33 -3.34 24.64
N LYS A 309 -23.06 -2.54 25.67
CA LYS A 309 -23.86 -1.35 25.98
C LYS A 309 -23.95 -0.42 24.74
N ASP A 310 -25.08 0.26 24.62
CA ASP A 310 -25.38 1.21 23.53
C ASP A 310 -25.42 0.56 22.13
N SER A 311 -25.76 -0.73 22.08
CA SER A 311 -26.01 -1.56 20.88
C SER A 311 -24.81 -1.78 19.96
N VAL A 312 -23.61 -1.33 20.35
CA VAL A 312 -22.34 -1.63 19.68
C VAL A 312 -22.12 -3.13 19.67
N THR A 313 -21.85 -3.71 18.50
CA THR A 313 -21.75 -5.16 18.35
C THR A 313 -20.36 -5.56 17.86
N SER A 314 -19.69 -6.42 18.62
CA SER A 314 -18.50 -7.14 18.16
C SER A 314 -18.92 -8.44 17.50
N LEU A 315 -18.27 -8.83 16.42
CA LEU A 315 -18.60 -10.04 15.66
C LEU A 315 -17.35 -10.88 15.37
N ARG A 316 -17.54 -12.19 15.25
CA ARG A 316 -16.49 -13.18 15.00
C ARG A 316 -17.09 -14.31 14.19
N ALA A 317 -16.84 -14.29 12.89
CA ALA A 317 -17.35 -15.26 11.95
C ALA A 317 -16.27 -16.22 11.44
N SER A 318 -16.69 -17.46 11.17
CA SER A 318 -15.88 -18.50 10.52
C SER A 318 -16.78 -19.22 9.53
N TYR A 319 -16.42 -19.17 8.26
CA TYR A 319 -17.18 -19.73 7.14
C TYR A 319 -16.23 -20.18 6.03
N MET A 320 -16.78 -20.76 4.96
CA MET A 320 -15.99 -21.25 3.83
C MET A 320 -16.55 -20.70 2.52
N LEU A 321 -15.66 -20.30 1.63
CA LEU A 321 -15.96 -19.98 0.24
C LEU A 321 -15.60 -21.17 -0.64
N GLN A 322 -16.42 -21.40 -1.67
CA GLN A 322 -16.11 -22.29 -2.78
C GLN A 322 -15.94 -21.45 -4.05
N THR A 323 -14.88 -21.67 -4.82
CA THR A 323 -14.70 -21.02 -6.12
C THR A 323 -15.52 -21.70 -7.22
N ALA A 324 -15.76 -20.98 -8.32
CA ALA A 324 -16.54 -21.47 -9.47
C ALA A 324 -15.69 -22.22 -10.53
N ASP A 325 -14.45 -22.56 -10.20
CA ASP A 325 -13.51 -23.27 -11.08
C ASP A 325 -13.74 -24.79 -11.06
N ASP A 326 -13.11 -25.50 -11.99
CA ASP A 326 -13.12 -26.96 -12.05
C ASP A 326 -11.66 -27.49 -11.99
N PRO A 327 -11.26 -28.24 -10.94
CA PRO A 327 -12.01 -28.48 -9.71
C PRO A 327 -12.15 -27.20 -8.86
N PRO A 328 -13.19 -27.10 -8.00
CA PRO A 328 -13.40 -25.95 -7.15
C PRO A 328 -12.37 -25.88 -6.02
N ALA A 329 -11.85 -24.69 -5.74
CA ALA A 329 -11.03 -24.45 -4.55
C ALA A 329 -11.92 -24.11 -3.35
N PHE A 330 -11.46 -24.50 -2.16
CA PHE A 330 -12.12 -24.20 -0.89
C PHE A 330 -11.23 -23.28 -0.05
N ILE A 331 -11.83 -22.19 0.47
CA ILE A 331 -11.11 -21.15 1.22
C ILE A 331 -11.86 -20.93 2.54
N ILE A 332 -11.21 -21.24 3.65
CA ILE A 332 -11.70 -20.90 4.99
C ILE A 332 -11.51 -19.40 5.18
N VAL A 333 -12.54 -18.71 5.65
CA VAL A 333 -12.50 -17.28 5.96
C VAL A 333 -12.83 -17.07 7.43
N LYS A 334 -11.93 -16.39 8.12
CA LYS A 334 -12.10 -15.94 9.51
C LYS A 334 -12.24 -14.43 9.49
N THR A 335 -13.34 -13.93 10.03
CA THR A 335 -13.68 -12.50 10.05
C THR A 335 -13.87 -12.05 11.49
N SER A 336 -13.28 -10.91 11.87
CA SER A 336 -13.67 -10.26 13.13
C SER A 336 -13.70 -8.74 12.98
N GLY A 337 -14.58 -8.11 13.73
CA GLY A 337 -14.72 -6.66 13.67
C GLY A 337 -15.84 -6.13 14.53
N TRP A 338 -16.32 -4.96 14.12
CA TRP A 338 -17.23 -4.14 14.89
C TRP A 338 -18.27 -3.47 14.00
N LEU A 339 -19.50 -3.48 14.50
CA LEU A 339 -20.61 -2.65 14.08
C LEU A 339 -20.79 -1.55 15.15
N THR A 340 -20.50 -0.31 14.77
CA THR A 340 -20.51 0.88 15.65
C THR A 340 -21.32 2.01 15.02
N GLY A 341 -21.91 2.87 15.84
CA GLY A 341 -22.80 3.95 15.41
C GLY A 341 -23.39 4.66 16.62
N SER A 342 -24.31 5.60 16.41
CA SER A 342 -25.14 6.09 17.51
C SER A 342 -26.12 5.00 17.95
N LYS A 343 -26.46 4.99 19.24
CA LYS A 343 -27.38 4.00 19.83
C LYS A 343 -28.69 3.90 19.04
N GLU A 344 -29.36 5.03 18.80
CA GLU A 344 -30.61 5.11 18.02
C GLU A 344 -30.47 4.53 16.60
N MET A 345 -29.29 4.62 16.00
CA MET A 345 -29.05 4.09 14.65
C MET A 345 -28.90 2.58 14.66
N LEU A 346 -28.19 2.05 15.66
CA LEU A 346 -28.00 0.61 15.84
C LEU A 346 -29.28 -0.08 16.34
N GLU A 347 -30.11 0.59 17.14
CA GLU A 347 -31.43 0.11 17.53
C GLU A 347 -32.36 -0.04 16.31
N LYS A 348 -32.39 0.94 15.39
CA LYS A 348 -33.12 0.83 14.11
C LYS A 348 -32.57 -0.29 13.21
N LEU A 349 -31.26 -0.52 13.21
CA LEU A 349 -30.65 -1.62 12.44
C LEU A 349 -30.99 -3.00 13.03
N ASN A 350 -31.24 -3.06 14.35
CA ASN A 350 -31.72 -4.24 15.06
C ASN A 350 -33.24 -4.45 14.99
N ASP A 351 -34.00 -3.55 14.36
CA ASP A 351 -35.43 -3.71 14.07
C ASP A 351 -35.62 -4.21 12.62
N PRO A 352 -36.16 -5.42 12.39
CA PRO A 352 -36.31 -5.99 11.05
C PRO A 352 -37.25 -5.18 10.13
N THR A 353 -38.13 -4.33 10.69
CA THR A 353 -39.09 -3.55 9.90
C THR A 353 -38.49 -2.28 9.28
N VAL A 354 -37.42 -1.75 9.88
CA VAL A 354 -36.79 -0.48 9.45
C VAL A 354 -35.31 -0.62 9.09
N ALA A 355 -34.67 -1.77 9.33
CA ALA A 355 -33.27 -2.03 8.97
C ALA A 355 -32.95 -1.73 7.51
N ASP A 356 -33.84 -2.06 6.56
CA ASP A 356 -33.65 -1.81 5.13
C ASP A 356 -33.67 -0.33 4.72
N ALA A 357 -34.31 0.53 5.53
CA ALA A 357 -34.34 1.97 5.29
C ALA A 357 -33.08 2.70 5.81
N VAL A 358 -32.18 1.99 6.49
CA VAL A 358 -30.97 2.57 7.06
C VAL A 358 -29.91 2.77 5.99
N ASN A 359 -29.48 4.02 5.78
CA ASN A 359 -28.34 4.34 4.93
C ASN A 359 -27.04 3.74 5.52
N PRO A 360 -26.30 2.89 4.79
CA PRO A 360 -25.03 2.31 5.27
C PRO A 360 -23.95 3.30 5.70
N SER A 361 -24.03 4.58 5.30
CA SER A 361 -23.07 5.61 5.72
C SER A 361 -23.34 6.21 7.12
N SER A 362 -24.50 5.94 7.73
CA SER A 362 -24.84 6.45 9.07
C SER A 362 -24.22 5.64 10.21
N TYR A 363 -23.68 4.45 9.90
CA TYR A 363 -22.99 3.58 10.84
C TYR A 363 -21.66 3.08 10.26
N LYS A 364 -20.82 2.50 11.13
CA LYS A 364 -19.50 1.96 10.80
C LYS A 364 -19.50 0.47 11.07
N TYR A 365 -19.79 -0.31 10.03
CA TYR A 365 -19.54 -1.75 10.01
C TYR A 365 -18.17 -1.99 9.37
N ARG A 366 -17.19 -2.37 10.18
CA ARG A 366 -15.80 -2.59 9.74
C ARG A 366 -15.29 -3.91 10.30
N VAL A 367 -14.76 -4.75 9.42
CA VAL A 367 -14.25 -6.07 9.77
C VAL A 367 -12.90 -6.30 9.10
N HIS A 368 -12.02 -7.07 9.75
CA HIS A 368 -10.84 -7.64 9.11
C HIS A 368 -11.18 -9.06 8.65
N LEU A 369 -10.55 -9.50 7.56
CA LEU A 369 -10.63 -10.87 7.08
C LEU A 369 -9.23 -11.46 6.97
N SER A 370 -9.12 -12.72 7.38
CA SER A 370 -8.00 -13.62 7.10
C SER A 370 -8.53 -14.84 6.37
N MET A 371 -7.74 -15.36 5.43
CA MET A 371 -8.12 -16.48 4.57
C MET A 371 -7.09 -17.60 4.67
N GLU A 372 -7.56 -18.83 4.49
CA GLU A 372 -6.75 -20.04 4.58
C GLU A 372 -7.24 -21.05 3.53
N THR A 373 -6.34 -21.51 2.65
CA THR A 373 -6.64 -22.50 1.61
C THR A 373 -5.42 -23.40 1.36
N GLY A 374 -5.70 -24.64 1.00
CA GLY A 374 -4.70 -25.63 0.56
C GLY A 374 -4.54 -25.74 -0.95
N ASP A 375 -5.19 -24.86 -1.73
CA ASP A 375 -5.09 -24.86 -3.19
C ASP A 375 -3.99 -23.89 -3.67
N ASP A 376 -2.99 -24.42 -4.37
CA ASP A 376 -1.83 -23.65 -4.83
C ASP A 376 -2.20 -22.45 -5.73
N ARG A 377 -3.33 -22.52 -6.47
CA ARG A 377 -3.83 -21.41 -7.30
C ARG A 377 -4.17 -20.17 -6.46
N TYR A 378 -4.50 -20.39 -5.19
CA TYR A 378 -4.96 -19.39 -4.24
C TYR A 378 -4.01 -19.21 -3.04
N ALA A 379 -2.81 -19.79 -3.07
CA ALA A 379 -1.84 -19.72 -1.97
C ALA A 379 -1.49 -18.28 -1.52
N PHE A 380 -1.58 -17.29 -2.42
CA PHE A 380 -1.39 -15.87 -2.09
C PHE A 380 -2.42 -15.33 -1.08
N LEU A 381 -3.59 -15.96 -0.96
CA LEU A 381 -4.61 -15.58 0.02
C LEU A 381 -4.13 -15.81 1.46
N ASN A 382 -3.33 -16.84 1.69
CA ASN A 382 -2.84 -17.25 3.02
C ASN A 382 -1.91 -16.20 3.66
N THR A 383 -1.26 -15.37 2.83
CA THR A 383 -0.32 -14.30 3.27
C THR A 383 -0.91 -12.90 3.09
N SER A 384 -2.15 -12.79 2.63
CA SER A 384 -2.81 -11.51 2.35
C SER A 384 -3.71 -11.07 3.51
N MET A 385 -3.97 -9.77 3.61
CA MET A 385 -4.86 -9.17 4.61
C MET A 385 -5.91 -8.31 3.93
N TRP A 386 -7.14 -8.32 4.47
CA TRP A 386 -8.22 -7.46 4.00
C TRP A 386 -8.94 -6.76 5.14
N ILE A 387 -9.39 -5.55 4.87
CA ILE A 387 -10.35 -4.80 5.67
C ILE A 387 -11.61 -4.62 4.83
N ALA A 388 -12.78 -4.95 5.36
CA ALA A 388 -14.04 -4.79 4.65
C ALA A 388 -14.97 -3.75 5.29
N SER A 389 -15.72 -3.07 4.41
CA SER A 389 -16.87 -2.24 4.76
C SER A 389 -18.14 -3.06 4.59
N GLY A 390 -18.92 -3.22 5.66
CA GLY A 390 -20.19 -3.95 5.62
C GLY A 390 -21.41 -3.05 5.49
N CYS A 391 -22.52 -3.61 5.02
CA CYS A 391 -23.87 -3.14 5.34
C CYS A 391 -24.79 -4.32 5.65
N CYS A 392 -25.67 -4.15 6.64
CA CYS A 392 -26.76 -5.09 6.90
C CYS A 392 -27.97 -4.71 6.04
N ARG A 393 -28.72 -5.73 5.60
CA ARG A 393 -29.96 -5.63 4.84
C ARG A 393 -30.93 -6.70 5.34
N SER A 394 -32.18 -6.33 5.59
CA SER A 394 -33.29 -7.19 6.02
C SER A 394 -33.01 -8.16 7.18
N GLN A 395 -31.97 -7.92 8.00
CA GLN A 395 -31.36 -8.82 8.98
C GLN A 395 -30.85 -10.19 8.47
N GLU A 396 -31.33 -10.62 7.31
CA GLU A 396 -31.05 -11.90 6.66
C GLU A 396 -29.97 -11.79 5.56
N GLU A 397 -29.57 -10.58 5.15
CA GLU A 397 -28.50 -10.34 4.18
C GLU A 397 -27.44 -9.37 4.73
N VAL A 398 -26.16 -9.69 4.53
CA VAL A 398 -25.04 -8.78 4.79
C VAL A 398 -24.16 -8.70 3.55
N ILE A 399 -23.87 -7.48 3.10
CA ILE A 399 -22.99 -7.23 1.96
C ILE A 399 -21.67 -6.65 2.49
N PHE A 400 -20.55 -7.19 2.04
CA PHE A 400 -19.22 -6.67 2.34
C PHE A 400 -18.46 -6.32 1.06
N ASP A 401 -17.89 -5.11 1.03
CA ASP A 401 -16.80 -4.74 0.14
C ASP A 401 -15.47 -4.95 0.86
N ALA A 402 -14.66 -5.92 0.40
CA ALA A 402 -13.37 -6.25 0.97
C ALA A 402 -12.24 -5.56 0.19
N PHE A 403 -11.43 -4.81 0.91
CA PHE A 403 -10.28 -4.10 0.39
C PHE A 403 -9.01 -4.81 0.85
N ARG A 404 -8.16 -5.21 -0.10
CA ARG A 404 -6.85 -5.79 0.22
C ARG A 404 -5.91 -4.69 0.69
N VAL A 405 -5.13 -5.00 1.73
CA VAL A 405 -4.06 -4.13 2.23
C VAL A 405 -2.80 -4.42 1.39
N ASN A 406 -2.26 -3.40 0.72
CA ASN A 406 -0.97 -3.47 0.01
C ASN A 406 0.06 -2.54 0.68
#